data_AF-A0A7S2CKE6-F1
#
_entry.id   AF-A0A7S2CKE6-F1
#
_cell.length_a   1.000
_cell.length_b   1.000
_cell.length_c   1.000
_cell.angle_alpha   90.00
_cell.angle_beta   90.00
_cell.angle_gamma   90.00
#
_symmetry.space_group_name_H-M   'P 1'
#
loop_
_entity.id
_entity.type
_entity.pdbx_description
1 polymer ?
#
loop_
_entity_poly.entity_id
_entity_poly.type
_entity_poly.pdbx_seq_one_letter_code
_entity_poly.pdbx_strand_id
1 'polypeptide(L)'
;NLCSGHGQCNIYSRCECWSMWSGGDCSERICPFGNAWTDVPTDVDVAHEVAECSNRGLCDRSNGICSCMTGFTGRACQRTECGGSGNCNGKGRCLSMQDLAKNAYSTDSKRFTYDYPKVWDAEKMTGCHCDYPYIGYDCSYRECPLGDNPLTTGQVNAVKMFTCESKEGYFVLMWMGEPLTAIAYNADTSEVAAAFEGHSRVKGYAGDAIGVTFN
;
A
#
# COMPACT_ATOMS: atom_id res chain seq x y z
N ASN A 1 27.85 -39.17 5.05
CA ASN A 1 28.03 -38.49 3.76
C ASN A 1 28.78 -37.19 4.02
N LEU A 2 29.88 -36.95 3.31
CA LEU A 2 30.80 -35.83 3.54
C LEU A 2 30.19 -34.43 3.31
N CYS A 3 29.05 -34.35 2.62
CA CYS A 3 28.34 -33.10 2.32
C CYS A 3 26.93 -33.07 2.93
N SER A 4 26.80 -33.61 4.15
CA SER A 4 25.58 -33.58 4.98
C SER A 4 24.28 -34.05 4.29
N GLY A 5 24.38 -34.81 3.19
CA GLY A 5 23.24 -35.25 2.40
C GLY A 5 22.58 -34.15 1.57
N HIS A 6 23.23 -33.00 1.43
CA HIS A 6 22.72 -31.80 0.76
C HIS A 6 23.68 -31.27 -0.31
N GLY A 7 24.58 -32.12 -0.80
CA GLY A 7 25.51 -31.80 -1.87
C GLY A 7 26.25 -33.02 -2.38
N GLN A 8 27.02 -32.80 -3.44
CA GLN A 8 27.90 -33.81 -4.05
C GLN A 8 29.36 -33.45 -3.76
N CYS A 9 30.19 -34.44 -3.45
CA CYS A 9 31.61 -34.24 -3.22
C CYS A 9 32.37 -34.33 -4.55
N ASN A 10 33.15 -33.30 -4.88
CA ASN A 10 33.95 -33.28 -6.10
C ASN A 10 35.35 -33.89 -5.89
N ILE A 11 36.13 -33.97 -6.97
CA ILE A 11 37.48 -34.60 -6.97
C ILE A 11 38.48 -33.92 -6.03
N TYR A 12 38.22 -32.69 -5.60
CA TYR A 12 39.06 -31.94 -4.67
C TYR A 12 38.58 -32.05 -3.21
N SER A 13 37.68 -33.00 -2.91
CA SER A 13 37.06 -33.14 -1.59
C SER A 13 36.29 -31.90 -1.12
N ARG A 14 35.76 -31.12 -2.07
CA ARG A 14 34.90 -29.97 -1.79
C ARG A 14 33.45 -30.34 -2.08
N CYS A 15 32.55 -29.88 -1.21
CA CYS A 15 31.12 -30.07 -1.42
C CYS A 15 30.54 -29.03 -2.37
N GLU A 16 29.81 -29.51 -3.36
CA GLU A 16 28.96 -28.73 -4.27
C GLU A 16 27.52 -28.86 -3.77
N CYS A 17 27.06 -27.82 -3.09
CA CYS A 17 25.77 -27.84 -2.42
C CYS A 17 24.61 -27.73 -3.39
N TRP A 18 23.52 -28.43 -3.08
CA TRP A 18 22.26 -28.29 -3.79
C TRP A 18 21.60 -26.94 -3.48
N SER A 19 20.60 -26.58 -4.28
CA SER A 19 19.84 -25.34 -4.10
C SER A 19 19.34 -25.20 -2.65
N MET A 20 19.44 -23.98 -2.12
CA MET A 20 19.10 -23.60 -0.74
C MET A 20 20.04 -24.12 0.35
N TRP A 21 21.16 -24.76 0.01
CA TRP A 21 22.19 -25.20 0.95
C TRP A 21 23.55 -24.58 0.65
N SER A 22 24.35 -24.40 1.69
CA SER A 22 25.63 -23.69 1.70
C SER A 22 26.50 -24.17 2.86
N GLY A 23 27.67 -23.56 3.05
CA GLY A 23 28.67 -23.99 4.03
C GLY A 23 29.64 -25.02 3.45
N GLY A 24 30.70 -25.34 4.20
CA GLY A 24 31.76 -26.23 3.74
C GLY A 24 31.32 -27.67 3.49
N ASP A 25 30.29 -28.11 4.20
CA ASP A 25 29.71 -29.46 4.14
C ASP A 25 28.23 -29.46 3.73
N CYS A 26 27.71 -28.34 3.23
CA CYS A 26 26.29 -28.16 2.85
C CYS A 26 25.28 -28.32 4.00
N SER A 27 25.69 -28.13 5.26
CA SER A 27 24.79 -28.18 6.41
C SER A 27 24.00 -26.89 6.66
N GLU A 28 24.37 -25.78 6.01
CA GLU A 28 23.78 -24.47 6.24
C GLU A 28 22.74 -24.10 5.18
N ARG A 29 21.62 -23.53 5.60
CA ARG A 29 20.59 -23.00 4.70
C ARG A 29 20.97 -21.63 4.15
N ILE A 30 20.60 -21.40 2.90
CA ILE A 30 20.66 -20.08 2.26
C ILE A 30 19.37 -19.32 2.61
N CYS A 31 19.50 -18.09 3.09
CA CYS A 31 18.35 -17.25 3.36
C CYS A 31 17.88 -16.48 2.11
N PRO A 32 16.64 -15.95 2.12
CA PRO A 32 16.15 -15.10 1.05
C PRO A 32 16.99 -13.85 0.83
N PHE A 33 17.11 -13.45 -0.43
CA PHE A 33 17.78 -12.23 -0.86
C PHE A 33 16.74 -11.18 -1.26
N GLY A 34 17.09 -9.92 -1.05
CA GLY A 34 16.36 -8.76 -1.56
C GLY A 34 17.34 -7.61 -1.76
N ASN A 35 16.94 -6.58 -2.49
CA ASN A 35 17.77 -5.38 -2.65
C ASN A 35 18.21 -4.88 -1.27
N ALA A 36 19.48 -4.50 -1.10
CA ALA A 36 19.98 -4.03 0.18
C ALA A 36 19.27 -2.73 0.61
N TRP A 37 19.00 -2.58 1.91
CA TRP A 37 18.61 -1.28 2.48
C TRP A 37 19.75 -0.28 2.46
N THR A 38 20.97 -0.79 2.62
CA THR A 38 22.22 -0.03 2.65
C THR A 38 23.32 -0.89 2.06
N ASP A 39 24.03 -0.34 1.09
CA ASP A 39 25.23 -0.92 0.48
C ASP A 39 26.19 0.20 0.04
N VAL A 40 27.39 -0.18 -0.37
CA VAL A 40 28.36 0.75 -0.93
C VAL A 40 28.04 0.92 -2.41
N PRO A 41 27.75 2.15 -2.90
CA PRO A 41 27.51 2.38 -4.31
C PRO A 41 28.72 1.96 -5.14
N THR A 42 28.47 1.28 -6.26
CA THR A 42 29.52 0.77 -7.15
C THR A 42 29.73 1.67 -8.37
N ASP A 43 28.74 2.48 -8.74
CA ASP A 43 28.79 3.45 -9.84
C ASP A 43 27.74 4.57 -9.64
N VAL A 44 27.70 5.54 -10.55
CA VAL A 44 26.65 6.57 -10.63
C VAL A 44 25.29 5.90 -10.82
N ASP A 45 24.35 6.21 -9.94
CA ASP A 45 22.99 5.65 -9.91
C ASP A 45 22.92 4.11 -9.76
N VAL A 46 24.01 3.48 -9.29
CA VAL A 46 24.08 2.03 -9.01
C VAL A 46 24.33 1.79 -7.52
N ALA A 47 23.27 1.39 -6.84
CA ALA A 47 23.24 0.98 -5.44
C ALA A 47 22.06 0.01 -5.21
N HIS A 48 21.92 -0.48 -3.98
CA HIS A 48 20.89 -1.42 -3.54
C HIS A 48 20.97 -2.79 -4.21
N GLU A 49 22.19 -3.30 -4.40
CA GLU A 49 22.45 -4.66 -4.87
C GLU A 49 21.75 -5.72 -4.00
N VAL A 50 21.47 -6.88 -4.58
CA VAL A 50 20.80 -7.96 -3.85
C VAL A 50 21.68 -8.49 -2.72
N ALA A 51 21.13 -8.54 -1.51
CA ALA A 51 21.81 -8.97 -0.31
C ALA A 51 20.97 -9.96 0.49
N GLU A 52 21.65 -10.88 1.19
CA GLU A 52 21.00 -11.82 2.09
C GLU A 52 20.29 -11.05 3.20
N CYS A 53 19.01 -11.36 3.42
CA CYS A 53 18.16 -10.62 4.35
C CYS A 53 18.18 -9.10 4.11
N SER A 54 18.37 -8.65 2.86
CA SER A 54 18.39 -7.24 2.45
C SER A 54 19.34 -6.35 3.25
N ASN A 55 20.42 -6.90 3.81
CA ASN A 55 21.29 -6.22 4.78
C ASN A 55 20.54 -5.66 6.00
N ARG A 56 19.43 -6.28 6.38
CA ARG A 56 18.57 -5.81 7.47
C ARG A 56 17.97 -6.92 8.33
N GLY A 57 18.69 -8.04 8.38
CA GLY A 57 18.40 -9.14 9.28
C GLY A 57 19.59 -10.07 9.40
N LEU A 58 19.52 -10.99 10.35
CA LEU A 58 20.47 -12.08 10.52
C LEU A 58 19.87 -13.37 9.94
N CYS A 59 20.63 -14.05 9.09
CA CYS A 59 20.21 -15.34 8.55
C CYS A 59 20.39 -16.45 9.58
N ASP A 60 19.31 -17.17 9.92
CA ASP A 60 19.40 -18.42 10.66
C ASP A 60 19.72 -19.56 9.69
N ARG A 61 20.98 -20.00 9.72
CA ARG A 61 21.49 -21.08 8.86
C ARG A 61 20.85 -22.44 9.12
N SER A 62 20.16 -22.66 10.23
CA SER A 62 19.52 -23.95 10.51
C SER A 62 18.23 -24.15 9.69
N ASN A 63 17.53 -23.06 9.39
CA ASN A 63 16.20 -23.08 8.76
C ASN A 63 16.07 -22.18 7.51
N GLY A 64 17.03 -21.30 7.26
CA GLY A 64 17.02 -20.39 6.11
C GLY A 64 16.06 -19.22 6.26
N ILE A 65 15.72 -18.83 7.49
CA ILE A 65 14.81 -17.72 7.78
C ILE A 65 15.61 -16.51 8.26
N CYS A 66 15.27 -15.33 7.72
CA CYS A 66 15.84 -14.07 8.19
C CYS A 66 15.17 -13.59 9.48
N SER A 67 15.96 -13.38 10.52
CA SER A 67 15.56 -12.64 11.73
C SER A 67 15.74 -11.14 11.48
N CYS A 68 14.64 -10.45 11.19
CA CYS A 68 14.68 -9.04 10.81
C CYS A 68 14.98 -8.11 11.99
N MET A 69 15.72 -7.05 11.71
CA MET A 69 15.91 -5.96 12.68
C MET A 69 14.59 -5.22 12.92
N THR A 70 14.48 -4.54 14.07
CA THR A 70 13.27 -3.79 14.45
C THR A 70 12.83 -2.81 13.37
N GLY A 71 11.53 -2.83 13.05
CA GLY A 71 10.94 -1.98 12.03
C GLY A 71 11.03 -2.53 10.61
N PHE A 72 11.57 -3.74 10.41
CA PHE A 72 11.69 -4.40 9.12
C PHE A 72 11.01 -5.77 9.11
N THR A 73 10.44 -6.12 7.97
CA THR A 73 9.64 -7.33 7.79
C THR A 73 9.73 -7.86 6.36
N GLY A 74 9.06 -8.98 6.11
CA GLY A 74 9.15 -9.76 4.88
C GLY A 74 10.20 -10.86 4.97
N ARG A 75 10.16 -11.80 4.01
CA ARG A 75 11.00 -13.01 4.02
C ARG A 75 12.51 -12.70 3.99
N ALA A 76 12.89 -11.58 3.39
CA ALA A 76 14.26 -11.10 3.30
C ALA A 76 14.45 -9.78 4.09
N CYS A 77 13.55 -9.42 5.01
CA CYS A 77 13.58 -8.12 5.70
C CYS A 77 13.56 -6.91 4.75
N GLN A 78 12.98 -7.10 3.57
CA GLN A 78 13.06 -6.15 2.47
C GLN A 78 12.04 -5.01 2.58
N ARG A 79 11.11 -5.05 3.54
CA ARG A 79 10.08 -4.03 3.73
C ARG A 79 10.14 -3.43 5.12
N THR A 80 9.69 -2.18 5.28
CA THR A 80 9.40 -1.64 6.61
C THR A 80 8.13 -2.27 7.17
N GLU A 81 8.04 -2.30 8.49
CA GLU A 81 6.78 -2.59 9.19
C GLU A 81 5.83 -1.39 9.09
N CYS A 82 4.54 -1.66 8.95
CA CYS A 82 3.53 -0.64 9.13
C CYS A 82 3.33 -0.35 10.63
N GLY A 83 2.94 0.89 10.94
CA GLY A 83 2.67 1.29 12.32
C GLY A 83 1.50 0.55 12.97
N GLY A 84 1.45 0.63 14.30
CA GLY A 84 0.35 0.11 15.11
C GLY A 84 0.44 -1.41 15.35
N SER A 85 -0.50 -1.92 16.13
CA SER A 85 -0.60 -3.35 16.41
C SER A 85 -1.28 -4.10 15.25
N GLY A 86 -0.80 -5.30 14.91
CA GLY A 86 -1.47 -6.15 13.90
C GLY A 86 -1.55 -5.56 12.49
N ASN A 87 -0.62 -4.68 12.11
CA ASN A 87 -0.65 -3.83 10.90
C ASN A 87 -1.80 -2.82 10.91
N CYS A 88 -1.48 -1.53 11.10
CA CYS A 88 -2.45 -0.43 11.02
C CYS A 88 -3.59 -0.56 12.05
N ASN A 89 -3.28 -1.06 13.25
CA ASN A 89 -4.23 -1.32 14.34
C ASN A 89 -5.44 -2.18 13.94
N GLY A 90 -5.32 -2.97 12.87
CA GLY A 90 -6.44 -3.72 12.28
C GLY A 90 -7.56 -2.83 11.73
N LYS A 91 -7.28 -1.55 11.47
CA LYS A 91 -8.19 -0.51 10.94
C LYS A 91 -7.73 0.02 9.58
N GLY A 92 -6.95 -0.78 8.86
CA GLY A 92 -6.45 -0.40 7.56
C GLY A 92 -5.59 -1.50 6.95
N ARG A 93 -5.08 -1.19 5.76
CA ARG A 93 -4.22 -2.09 4.98
C ARG A 93 -2.80 -1.54 4.98
N CYS A 94 -1.83 -2.40 5.24
CA CYS A 94 -0.42 -2.08 5.09
C CYS A 94 -0.03 -2.18 3.61
N LEU A 95 0.25 -1.06 2.98
CA LEU A 95 0.53 -0.96 1.54
C LEU A 95 1.93 -0.40 1.30
N SER A 96 2.52 -0.75 0.15
CA SER A 96 3.78 -0.15 -0.30
C SER A 96 3.58 1.32 -0.68
N MET A 97 4.64 2.11 -0.72
CA MET A 97 4.60 3.49 -1.24
C MET A 97 4.00 3.56 -2.64
N GLN A 98 4.37 2.62 -3.52
CA GLN A 98 3.81 2.57 -4.87
C GLN A 98 2.29 2.35 -4.85
N ASP A 99 1.81 1.44 -4.01
CA ASP A 99 0.37 1.15 -3.94
C ASP A 99 -0.39 2.26 -3.22
N LEU A 100 0.19 2.89 -2.19
CA LEU A 100 -0.37 4.08 -1.57
C LEU A 100 -0.57 5.20 -2.59
N ALA A 101 0.41 5.44 -3.47
CA ALA A 101 0.31 6.43 -4.54
C ALA A 101 -0.86 6.12 -5.50
N LYS A 102 -1.02 4.86 -5.93
CA LYS A 102 -2.14 4.44 -6.80
C LYS A 102 -3.52 4.64 -6.15
N ASN A 103 -3.60 4.60 -4.82
CA ASN A 103 -4.83 4.79 -4.05
C ASN A 103 -5.08 6.25 -3.66
N ALA A 104 -4.18 7.17 -4.01
CA ALA A 104 -4.32 8.60 -3.73
C ALA A 104 -4.67 9.38 -5.02
N TYR A 105 -5.50 10.40 -4.86
CA TYR A 105 -5.87 11.34 -5.91
C TYR A 105 -5.33 12.73 -5.57
N SER A 106 -4.88 13.46 -6.58
CA SER A 106 -4.55 14.87 -6.46
C SER A 106 -5.82 15.72 -6.29
N THR A 107 -5.64 17.01 -6.00
CA THR A 107 -6.74 17.98 -5.97
C THR A 107 -7.50 18.09 -7.30
N ASP A 108 -6.83 17.78 -8.41
CA ASP A 108 -7.42 17.74 -9.75
C ASP A 108 -8.04 16.38 -10.08
N SER A 109 -8.24 15.52 -9.09
CA SER A 109 -8.78 14.15 -9.23
C SER A 109 -7.96 13.25 -10.15
N LYS A 110 -6.66 13.54 -10.32
CA LYS A 110 -5.72 12.68 -11.04
C LYS A 110 -5.12 11.69 -10.05
N ARG A 111 -5.11 10.40 -10.39
CA ARG A 111 -4.36 9.42 -9.58
C ARG A 111 -2.88 9.77 -9.61
N PHE A 112 -2.22 9.66 -8.47
CA PHE A 112 -0.77 9.73 -8.46
C PHE A 112 -0.23 8.50 -9.20
N THR A 113 0.48 8.75 -10.30
CA THR A 113 1.19 7.71 -11.04
C THR A 113 2.60 7.60 -10.48
N TYR A 114 2.91 6.43 -9.94
CA TYR A 114 4.29 6.07 -9.63
C TYR A 114 4.95 5.60 -10.93
N ASP A 115 5.29 6.54 -11.82
CA ASP A 115 5.75 6.27 -13.18
C ASP A 115 7.25 5.88 -13.25
N TYR A 116 7.74 5.23 -12.19
CA TYR A 116 9.15 4.89 -12.07
C TYR A 116 9.31 3.49 -11.49
N PRO A 117 9.20 2.43 -12.33
CA PRO A 117 9.40 1.04 -11.89
C PRO A 117 10.84 0.71 -11.46
N LYS A 118 11.73 1.71 -11.42
CA LYS A 118 13.15 1.57 -11.10
C LYS A 118 13.56 2.15 -9.75
N VAL A 119 12.65 2.77 -8.98
CA VAL A 119 13.04 3.25 -7.65
C VAL A 119 13.05 2.06 -6.69
N TRP A 120 14.22 1.78 -6.13
CA TRP A 120 14.49 0.60 -5.31
C TRP A 120 13.63 0.50 -4.04
N ASP A 121 13.05 1.63 -3.60
CA ASP A 121 12.30 1.78 -2.34
C ASP A 121 10.78 1.67 -2.52
N ALA A 122 10.29 1.67 -3.77
CA ALA A 122 8.87 1.78 -4.10
C ALA A 122 8.01 0.69 -3.44
N GLU A 123 8.54 -0.53 -3.36
CA GLU A 123 7.91 -1.70 -2.74
C GLU A 123 8.45 -2.00 -1.33
N LYS A 124 9.47 -1.27 -0.89
CA LYS A 124 10.14 -1.49 0.41
C LYS A 124 9.56 -0.64 1.52
N MET A 125 9.31 0.63 1.21
CA MET A 125 8.68 1.54 2.15
C MET A 125 7.19 1.24 2.19
N THR A 126 6.68 1.00 3.40
CA THR A 126 5.27 0.67 3.64
C THR A 126 4.63 1.69 4.56
N GLY A 127 3.32 1.85 4.42
CA GLY A 127 2.51 2.71 5.26
C GLY A 127 1.07 2.25 5.32
N CYS A 128 0.30 2.85 6.22
CA CYS A 128 -1.08 2.48 6.43
C CYS A 128 -2.02 3.23 5.51
N HIS A 129 -2.85 2.48 4.78
CA HIS A 129 -4.05 2.98 4.14
C HIS A 129 -5.24 2.67 5.05
N CYS A 130 -5.69 3.68 5.78
CA CYS A 130 -6.71 3.52 6.80
C CYS A 130 -8.11 3.35 6.21
N ASP A 131 -8.86 2.44 6.81
CA ASP A 131 -10.29 2.32 6.55
C ASP A 131 -11.01 3.49 7.24
N TYR A 132 -12.00 4.07 6.57
CA TYR A 132 -12.78 5.14 7.19
C TYR A 132 -13.57 4.65 8.42
N PRO A 133 -13.70 5.45 9.49
CA PRO A 133 -13.22 6.83 9.67
C PRO A 133 -11.85 6.93 10.36
N TYR A 134 -11.00 5.93 10.25
CA TYR A 134 -9.71 5.92 10.93
C TYR A 134 -8.66 6.71 10.15
N ILE A 135 -7.80 7.43 10.87
CA ILE A 135 -6.75 8.29 10.34
C ILE A 135 -5.49 8.18 11.20
N GLY A 136 -4.40 8.79 10.73
CA GLY A 136 -3.09 8.77 11.38
C GLY A 136 -2.12 7.80 10.70
N TYR A 137 -0.88 7.77 11.18
CA TYR A 137 0.20 6.98 10.57
C TYR A 137 -0.02 5.47 10.72
N ASP A 138 -0.81 5.04 11.71
CA ASP A 138 -1.13 3.66 12.03
C ASP A 138 -2.64 3.40 12.19
N CYS A 139 -3.48 4.35 11.76
CA CYS A 139 -4.93 4.27 11.88
C CYS A 139 -5.46 4.20 13.32
N SER A 140 -4.71 4.67 14.31
CA SER A 140 -5.17 4.71 15.71
C SER A 140 -6.22 5.78 16.00
N TYR A 141 -6.24 6.85 15.20
CA TYR A 141 -7.14 7.98 15.42
C TYR A 141 -8.40 7.84 14.60
N ARG A 142 -9.46 8.51 15.04
CA ARG A 142 -10.72 8.60 14.33
C ARG A 142 -10.93 10.03 13.87
N GLU A 143 -11.25 10.20 12.60
CA GLU A 143 -11.61 11.49 12.04
C GLU A 143 -12.89 12.01 12.72
N CYS A 144 -12.87 13.28 13.09
CA CYS A 144 -14.06 13.94 13.61
C CYS A 144 -15.07 14.17 12.48
N PRO A 145 -16.38 14.11 12.77
CA PRO A 145 -17.40 14.51 11.81
C PRO A 145 -17.10 15.89 11.23
N LEU A 146 -16.97 15.96 9.91
CA LEU A 146 -16.87 17.21 9.18
C LEU A 146 -18.27 17.65 8.78
N GLY A 147 -18.57 18.92 8.97
CA GLY A 147 -19.89 19.46 8.67
C GLY A 147 -20.17 20.71 9.49
N ASP A 148 -21.35 21.27 9.26
CA ASP A 148 -21.82 22.36 10.10
C ASP A 148 -22.12 21.84 11.52
N ASN A 149 -22.01 22.73 12.50
CA ASN A 149 -22.29 22.40 13.88
C ASN A 149 -23.78 22.02 14.03
N PRO A 150 -24.13 20.86 14.60
CA PRO A 150 -25.53 20.50 14.83
C PRO A 150 -26.32 21.51 15.70
N LEU A 151 -25.62 22.40 16.39
CA LEU A 151 -26.20 23.41 17.29
C LEU A 151 -26.42 24.78 16.63
N THR A 152 -25.95 25.02 15.41
CA THR A 152 -26.28 26.25 14.67
C THR A 152 -27.72 26.18 14.14
N THR A 153 -28.34 27.33 13.92
CA THR A 153 -29.71 27.44 13.37
C THR A 153 -29.73 28.39 12.19
N GLY A 154 -30.63 28.16 11.22
CA GLY A 154 -30.77 29.02 10.04
C GLY A 154 -29.78 28.69 8.92
N GLN A 155 -29.23 27.48 8.91
CA GLN A 155 -28.34 27.03 7.86
C GLN A 155 -29.05 26.85 6.51
N VAL A 156 -28.26 26.99 5.44
CA VAL A 156 -28.65 26.63 4.08
C VAL A 156 -27.79 25.47 3.60
N ASN A 157 -28.36 24.62 2.75
CA ASN A 157 -27.63 23.49 2.18
C ASN A 157 -26.47 23.99 1.31
N ALA A 158 -25.30 23.36 1.46
CA ALA A 158 -24.17 23.61 0.58
C ALA A 158 -24.50 23.12 -0.83
N VAL A 159 -24.61 24.05 -1.78
CA VAL A 159 -24.86 23.74 -3.20
C VAL A 159 -23.52 23.64 -3.93
N LYS A 160 -23.30 22.51 -4.62
CA LYS A 160 -22.16 22.32 -5.53
C LYS A 160 -22.69 22.14 -6.95
N MET A 161 -22.19 22.95 -7.87
CA MET A 161 -22.54 22.89 -9.28
C MET A 161 -21.48 22.09 -10.03
N PHE A 162 -21.91 21.08 -10.78
CA PHE A 162 -21.07 20.30 -11.67
C PHE A 162 -21.62 20.43 -13.08
N THR A 163 -20.72 20.55 -14.08
CA THR A 163 -21.10 20.58 -15.49
C THR A 163 -20.32 19.48 -16.20
N CYS A 164 -21.02 18.55 -16.84
CA CYS A 164 -20.40 17.55 -17.69
C CYS A 164 -20.27 18.13 -19.11
N GLU A 165 -19.04 18.38 -19.56
CA GLU A 165 -18.77 18.87 -20.93
C GLU A 165 -18.56 17.72 -21.94
N SER A 166 -18.48 16.47 -21.45
CA SER A 166 -18.27 15.30 -22.30
C SER A 166 -19.53 14.93 -23.09
N LYS A 167 -19.34 14.35 -24.27
CA LYS A 167 -20.41 13.83 -25.14
C LYS A 167 -20.50 12.30 -25.14
N GLU A 168 -19.62 11.65 -24.40
CA GLU A 168 -19.54 10.20 -24.29
C GLU A 168 -18.89 9.77 -22.97
N GLY A 169 -18.99 8.48 -22.65
CA GLY A 169 -18.35 7.89 -21.47
C GLY A 169 -19.08 8.18 -20.16
N TYR A 170 -18.32 8.27 -19.09
CA TYR A 170 -18.81 8.45 -17.72
C TYR A 170 -17.84 9.30 -16.92
N PHE A 171 -18.33 9.86 -15.81
CA PHE A 171 -17.51 10.51 -14.80
C PHE A 171 -17.72 9.83 -13.44
N VAL A 172 -16.76 10.02 -12.54
CA VAL A 172 -16.81 9.50 -11.17
C VAL A 172 -16.53 10.66 -10.23
N LEU A 173 -17.44 10.91 -9.30
CA LEU A 173 -17.23 11.87 -8.23
C LEU A 173 -16.63 11.15 -7.02
N MET A 174 -15.74 11.83 -6.30
CA MET A 174 -15.16 11.34 -5.06
C MET A 174 -15.93 11.94 -3.87
N TRP A 175 -16.38 11.09 -2.95
CA TRP A 175 -17.04 11.49 -1.71
C TRP A 175 -16.26 10.97 -0.50
N MET A 176 -15.76 11.88 0.33
CA MET A 176 -14.93 11.56 1.51
C MET A 176 -13.79 10.58 1.19
N GLY A 177 -13.16 10.69 0.02
CA GLY A 177 -12.04 9.83 -0.38
C GLY A 177 -12.41 8.49 -1.03
N GLU A 178 -13.70 8.20 -1.24
CA GLU A 178 -14.15 7.02 -2.01
C GLU A 178 -14.85 7.44 -3.31
N PRO A 179 -14.71 6.65 -4.39
CA PRO A 179 -15.46 6.90 -5.62
C PRO A 179 -16.93 6.53 -5.48
N LEU A 180 -17.81 7.37 -5.99
CA LEU A 180 -19.19 6.98 -6.28
C LEU A 180 -19.24 5.95 -7.41
N THR A 181 -20.42 5.34 -7.62
CA THR A 181 -20.68 4.59 -8.85
C THR A 181 -20.50 5.50 -10.06
N ALA A 182 -19.98 4.96 -11.17
CA ALA A 182 -19.80 5.71 -12.41
C ALA A 182 -21.14 6.30 -12.89
N ILE A 183 -21.11 7.58 -13.26
CA ILE A 183 -22.27 8.35 -13.73
C ILE A 183 -22.10 8.60 -15.22
N ALA A 184 -23.07 8.19 -16.04
CA ALA A 184 -23.02 8.38 -17.49
C ALA A 184 -22.98 9.88 -17.85
N TYR A 185 -22.34 10.23 -18.96
CA TYR A 185 -22.23 11.64 -19.40
C TYR A 185 -23.59 12.32 -19.61
N ASN A 186 -24.63 11.54 -19.94
CA ASN A 186 -26.00 11.97 -20.18
C ASN A 186 -26.96 11.58 -19.04
N ALA A 187 -26.43 11.26 -17.86
CA ALA A 187 -27.23 10.81 -16.73
C ALA A 187 -28.25 11.87 -16.31
N ASP A 188 -29.46 11.44 -15.95
CA ASP A 188 -30.50 12.32 -15.43
C ASP A 188 -30.33 12.58 -13.91
N THR A 189 -31.17 13.47 -13.35
CA THR A 189 -31.08 13.85 -11.93
C THR A 189 -31.25 12.66 -10.98
N SER A 190 -32.06 11.67 -11.37
CA SER A 190 -32.35 10.51 -10.54
C SER A 190 -31.17 9.54 -10.53
N GLU A 191 -30.48 9.38 -11.66
CA GLU A 191 -29.27 8.57 -11.77
C GLU A 191 -28.10 9.17 -10.99
N VAL A 192 -27.94 10.50 -11.06
CA VAL A 192 -26.93 11.22 -10.25
C VAL A 192 -27.25 11.10 -8.76
N ALA A 193 -28.51 11.31 -8.36
CA ALA A 193 -28.93 11.16 -6.95
C ALA A 193 -28.69 9.74 -6.45
N ALA A 194 -29.07 8.72 -7.24
CA ALA A 194 -28.87 7.32 -6.90
C ALA A 194 -27.38 6.97 -6.71
N ALA A 195 -26.46 7.59 -7.47
CA ALA A 195 -25.02 7.37 -7.30
C ALA A 195 -24.50 7.86 -5.94
N PHE A 196 -25.02 8.99 -5.44
CA PHE A 196 -24.70 9.48 -4.10
C PHE A 196 -25.38 8.65 -3.02
N GLU A 197 -26.71 8.47 -3.13
CA GLU A 197 -27.50 7.76 -2.14
C GLU A 197 -27.06 6.30 -2.02
N GLY A 198 -26.60 5.66 -3.10
CA GLY A 198 -26.06 4.31 -3.09
C GLY A 198 -24.76 4.17 -2.29
N HIS A 199 -24.05 5.27 -2.03
CA HIS A 199 -22.74 5.23 -1.38
C HIS A 199 -22.84 5.16 0.15
N SER A 200 -22.13 4.19 0.75
CA SER A 200 -22.22 3.89 2.19
C SER A 200 -21.87 5.08 3.10
N ARG A 201 -20.89 5.90 2.70
CA ARG A 201 -20.49 7.10 3.45
C ARG A 201 -21.47 8.28 3.34
N VAL A 202 -22.40 8.24 2.38
CA VAL A 202 -23.42 9.28 2.20
C VAL A 202 -24.62 9.01 3.10
N LYS A 203 -25.15 7.77 3.07
CA LYS A 203 -26.29 7.35 3.91
C LYS A 203 -26.07 7.59 5.41
N GLY A 204 -24.81 7.53 5.87
CA GLY A 204 -24.44 7.72 7.28
C GLY A 204 -24.33 9.17 7.75
N TYR A 205 -24.27 10.17 6.85
CA TYR A 205 -24.00 11.57 7.19
C TYR A 205 -25.06 12.57 6.73
N ALA A 206 -25.69 12.35 5.57
CA ALA A 206 -26.49 13.40 4.93
C ALA A 206 -27.95 13.46 5.38
N GLY A 207 -28.47 12.43 6.08
CA GLY A 207 -29.92 12.22 6.09
C GLY A 207 -30.48 12.17 4.66
N ASP A 208 -31.79 12.18 4.49
CA ASP A 208 -32.46 12.05 3.19
C ASP A 208 -32.34 13.30 2.27
N ALA A 209 -31.27 14.11 2.38
CA ALA A 209 -31.26 15.47 1.84
C ALA A 209 -30.13 15.76 0.82
N ILE A 210 -29.93 14.88 -0.17
CA ILE A 210 -29.21 15.28 -1.39
C ILE A 210 -30.23 15.71 -2.44
N GLY A 211 -30.29 17.02 -2.70
CA GLY A 211 -31.04 17.57 -3.83
C GLY A 211 -30.16 17.64 -5.07
N VAL A 212 -30.54 16.95 -6.14
CA VAL A 212 -29.92 17.10 -7.48
C VAL A 212 -30.89 17.81 -8.40
N THR A 213 -30.45 18.89 -9.03
CA THR A 213 -31.24 19.66 -10.00
C THR A 213 -30.37 20.02 -11.21
N PHE A 214 -30.95 20.05 -12.41
CA PHE A 214 -30.33 20.64 -13.59
C PHE A 214 -30.84 22.08 -13.81
N ASN A 215 -29.95 22.91 -14.37
CA ASN A 215 -30.30 24.21 -14.94
C ASN A 215 -30.60 24.07 -16.43
#